data_AF-A0A1R4GNV1-F1
#
_entry.id   AF-A0A1R4GNV1-F1
#
_cell.length_a   1.000
_cell.length_b   1.000
_cell.length_c   1.000
_cell.angle_alpha   90.00
_cell.angle_beta   90.00
_cell.angle_gamma   90.00
#
_symmetry.space_group_name_H-M   'P 1'
#
loop_
_entity.id
_entity.type
_entity.pdbx_description
1 polymer ?
#
loop_
_entity_poly.entity_id
_entity_poly.type
_entity_poly.pdbx_seq_one_letter_code
_entity_poly.pdbx_strand_id
1 'polypeptide(L)'
;MACKPADSLLHTAQTNEEWQDITDSGLPRIEGPSLPSLTQRAQLDPVQAKQEVESSGSVTIDKAKLAATKQDTCPKLVELPVGSTKVVRKNEVMQDSYCDYYLYPKKGQSISIESYPKHMAANLISPIYYDFANGSYLVNQADKYVIRLSYEGIEQRYEPVDYEVTIQIQ
;
A
#
# COMPACT_ATOMS: atom_id res chain seq x y z
N MET A 1 -57.29 -38.81 -18.17
CA MET A 1 -56.26 -39.22 -19.13
C MET A 1 -54.94 -38.66 -18.63
N ALA A 2 -54.01 -39.54 -18.26
CA ALA A 2 -52.67 -39.19 -17.79
C ALA A 2 -51.67 -39.59 -18.87
N CYS A 3 -50.79 -38.67 -19.28
CA CYS A 3 -49.60 -38.95 -20.09
C CYS A 3 -48.48 -37.95 -19.76
N LYS A 4 -47.55 -38.47 -18.94
CA LYS A 4 -46.07 -38.34 -18.85
C LYS A 4 -45.34 -36.97 -18.96
N PRO A 5 -44.28 -36.80 -18.13
CA PRO A 5 -43.39 -35.63 -18.17
C PRO A 5 -42.32 -35.77 -19.27
N ALA A 6 -41.89 -34.63 -19.81
CA ALA A 6 -40.71 -34.54 -20.67
C ALA A 6 -39.48 -34.26 -19.81
N ASP A 7 -38.62 -35.26 -19.68
CA ASP A 7 -37.22 -35.12 -19.28
C ASP A 7 -36.40 -34.65 -20.50
N SER A 8 -35.69 -33.53 -20.37
CA SER A 8 -34.50 -33.28 -21.19
C SER A 8 -33.58 -32.24 -20.54
N LEU A 9 -32.59 -32.79 -19.84
CA LEU A 9 -31.16 -32.41 -19.85
C LEU A 9 -30.77 -30.98 -19.40
N LEU A 10 -30.46 -30.90 -18.11
CA LEU A 10 -29.52 -29.96 -17.51
C LEU A 10 -28.17 -30.04 -18.24
N HIS A 11 -27.77 -28.95 -18.89
CA HIS A 11 -26.36 -28.75 -19.25
C HIS A 11 -25.60 -28.25 -18.03
N THR A 12 -24.97 -29.18 -17.32
CA THR A 12 -23.89 -28.88 -16.38
C THR A 12 -22.68 -28.47 -17.20
N ALA A 13 -22.38 -27.17 -17.27
CA ALA A 13 -21.08 -26.71 -17.73
C ALA A 13 -20.06 -27.03 -16.62
N GLN A 14 -19.50 -28.25 -16.66
CA GLN A 14 -18.22 -28.52 -16.01
C GLN A 14 -17.15 -27.79 -16.80
N THR A 15 -16.78 -26.59 -16.35
CA THR A 15 -15.47 -26.03 -16.68
C THR A 15 -14.45 -26.78 -15.84
N ASN A 16 -13.89 -27.85 -16.42
CA ASN A 16 -12.63 -28.41 -15.96
C ASN A 16 -11.55 -27.35 -16.26
N GLU A 17 -11.11 -26.62 -15.24
CA GLU A 17 -9.84 -25.89 -15.30
C GLU A 17 -8.71 -26.91 -15.17
N GLU A 18 -8.40 -27.54 -16.31
CA GLU A 18 -7.18 -28.31 -16.50
C GLU A 18 -6.01 -27.31 -16.52
N TRP A 19 -5.33 -27.18 -15.38
CA TRP A 19 -4.07 -26.45 -15.31
C TRP A 19 -3.05 -27.15 -16.22
N GLN A 20 -2.81 -26.58 -17.40
CA GLN A 20 -1.72 -27.01 -18.26
C GLN A 20 -0.40 -26.56 -17.62
N ASP A 21 0.44 -27.54 -17.32
CA ASP A 21 1.81 -27.35 -16.87
C ASP A 21 2.61 -26.67 -18.00
N ILE A 22 3.03 -25.42 -17.78
CA ILE A 22 3.96 -24.72 -18.66
C ILE A 22 5.34 -25.38 -18.52
N THR A 23 5.52 -26.48 -19.24
CA THR A 23 6.83 -27.08 -19.45
C THR A 23 7.60 -26.25 -20.47
N ASP A 24 8.60 -25.54 -19.94
CA ASP A 24 9.91 -25.24 -20.52
C ASP A 24 9.95 -25.13 -22.06
N SER A 25 9.36 -24.04 -22.57
CA SER A 25 9.54 -23.63 -23.96
C SER A 25 10.90 -22.95 -24.10
N GLY A 26 11.90 -23.74 -24.49
CA GLY A 26 13.28 -23.38 -24.88
C GLY A 26 13.62 -21.89 -24.96
N LEU A 27 14.33 -21.41 -23.94
CA LEU A 27 15.09 -20.17 -24.04
C LEU A 27 16.21 -20.34 -25.08
N PRO A 28 16.46 -19.36 -25.97
CA PRO A 28 17.60 -19.40 -26.86
C PRO A 28 18.89 -19.30 -26.05
N ARG A 29 19.80 -20.24 -26.30
CA ARG A 29 21.16 -20.25 -25.76
C ARG A 29 21.91 -19.02 -26.28
N ILE A 30 22.20 -18.07 -25.40
CA ILE A 30 23.08 -16.94 -25.73
C ILE A 30 24.51 -17.50 -25.79
N GLU A 31 25.03 -17.71 -26.99
CA GLU A 31 26.46 -17.95 -27.22
C GLU A 31 27.19 -16.61 -27.03
N GLY A 32 27.75 -16.40 -25.84
CA GLY A 32 28.64 -15.28 -25.59
C GLY A 32 29.95 -15.42 -26.39
N PRO A 33 30.48 -14.35 -26.99
CA PRO A 33 31.79 -14.39 -27.61
C PRO A 33 32.87 -14.58 -26.53
N SER A 34 33.67 -15.64 -26.71
CA SER A 34 35.04 -15.85 -26.19
C SER A 34 35.47 -15.02 -24.97
N LEU A 35 35.49 -15.64 -23.80
CA LEU A 35 36.22 -15.15 -22.63
C LEU A 35 37.73 -15.12 -22.95
N PRO A 36 38.43 -13.99 -22.75
CA PRO A 36 39.89 -13.98 -22.82
C PRO A 36 40.47 -14.76 -21.62
N SER A 37 41.50 -15.54 -21.91
CA SER A 37 42.26 -16.36 -20.98
C SER A 37 42.79 -15.55 -19.78
N LEU A 38 42.52 -16.06 -18.57
CA LEU A 38 43.11 -15.60 -17.31
C LEU A 38 44.64 -15.81 -17.34
N THR A 39 45.38 -14.80 -17.77
CA THR A 39 46.81 -14.70 -17.46
C THR A 39 47.24 -13.26 -17.38
N GLN A 40 46.90 -12.59 -16.28
CA GLN A 40 47.62 -11.40 -15.86
C GLN A 40 47.64 -11.30 -14.35
N ARG A 41 48.78 -11.70 -13.78
CA ARG A 41 49.22 -11.30 -12.44
C ARG A 41 49.48 -9.80 -12.49
N ALA A 42 48.55 -9.01 -11.98
CA ALA A 42 48.80 -7.65 -11.54
C ALA A 42 48.48 -7.60 -10.05
N GLN A 43 49.47 -7.20 -9.25
CA GLN A 43 49.38 -7.00 -7.81
C GLN A 43 48.24 -6.04 -7.50
N LEU A 44 47.34 -6.45 -6.59
CA LEU A 44 46.34 -5.59 -5.99
C LEU A 44 46.66 -5.49 -4.50
N ASP A 45 46.87 -4.26 -4.03
CA ASP A 45 47.00 -3.92 -2.62
C ASP A 45 45.79 -4.43 -1.82
N PRO A 46 45.95 -4.78 -0.53
CA PRO A 46 44.83 -5.27 0.28
C PRO A 46 43.83 -4.12 0.51
N VAL A 47 42.71 -4.18 -0.20
CA VAL A 47 41.51 -3.42 0.14
C VAL A 47 41.05 -3.92 1.51
N GLN A 48 41.07 -3.03 2.50
CA GLN A 48 40.44 -3.26 3.79
C GLN A 48 38.94 -3.46 3.56
N ALA A 49 38.52 -4.72 3.55
CA ALA A 49 37.12 -5.08 3.68
C ALA A 49 36.65 -4.54 5.04
N LYS A 50 35.82 -3.49 5.02
CA LYS A 50 34.94 -3.21 6.15
C LYS A 50 34.16 -4.50 6.39
N GLN A 51 34.31 -5.09 7.57
CA GLN A 51 33.44 -6.17 8.03
C GLN A 51 31.99 -5.67 7.93
N GLU A 52 31.28 -6.11 6.89
CA GLU A 52 29.85 -6.33 7.02
C GLU A 52 29.71 -7.37 8.12
N VAL A 53 29.23 -6.91 9.27
CA VAL A 53 28.69 -7.79 10.29
C VAL A 53 27.49 -8.44 9.63
N GLU A 54 27.67 -9.63 9.06
CA GLU A 54 26.60 -10.59 8.80
C GLU A 54 25.96 -10.91 10.15
N SER A 55 25.07 -10.02 10.60
CA SER A 55 24.08 -10.39 11.58
C SER A 55 23.16 -11.34 10.85
N SER A 56 23.28 -12.63 11.17
CA SER A 56 22.33 -13.65 10.81
C SER A 56 20.98 -13.27 11.43
N GLY A 57 20.26 -12.38 10.75
CA GLY A 57 18.94 -11.93 11.11
C GLY A 57 18.01 -13.14 11.04
N SER A 58 17.35 -13.45 12.15
CA SER A 58 16.23 -14.37 12.11
C SER A 58 15.20 -13.80 11.12
N VAL A 59 14.68 -14.62 10.21
CA VAL A 59 13.62 -14.25 9.24
C VAL A 59 12.43 -13.55 9.93
N THR A 60 12.22 -13.80 11.22
CA THR A 60 11.22 -13.11 12.04
C THR A 60 11.55 -11.63 12.30
N ILE A 61 12.82 -11.29 12.52
CA ILE A 61 13.30 -9.91 12.71
C ILE A 61 13.17 -9.14 11.39
N ASP A 62 13.48 -9.78 10.26
CA ASP A 62 13.36 -9.14 8.95
C ASP A 62 11.89 -8.88 8.57
N LYS A 63 10.98 -9.81 8.89
CA LYS A 63 9.54 -9.59 8.72
C LYS A 63 9.00 -8.48 9.61
N ALA A 64 9.43 -8.42 10.87
CA ALA A 64 9.03 -7.36 11.80
C ALA A 64 9.56 -5.98 11.34
N LYS A 65 10.81 -5.93 10.89
CA LYS A 65 11.43 -4.72 10.34
C LYS A 65 10.72 -4.25 9.06
N LEU A 66 10.41 -5.18 8.14
CA LEU A 66 9.67 -4.88 6.91
C LEU A 66 8.25 -4.41 7.19
N ALA A 67 7.56 -4.99 8.18
CA ALA A 67 6.22 -4.56 8.58
C ALA A 67 6.23 -3.16 9.23
N ALA A 68 7.26 -2.82 10.00
CA ALA A 68 7.44 -1.48 10.56
C ALA A 68 7.69 -0.44 9.45
N THR A 69 8.55 -0.75 8.47
CA THR A 69 8.84 0.16 7.35
C THR A 69 7.61 0.44 6.48
N LYS A 70 6.65 -0.49 6.38
CA LYS A 70 5.41 -0.28 5.61
C LYS A 70 4.44 0.72 6.27
N GLN A 71 4.54 0.99 7.57
CA GLN A 71 3.60 1.90 8.26
C GLN A 71 3.77 3.36 7.81
N ASP A 72 4.99 3.77 7.45
CA ASP A 72 5.28 5.13 7.01
C ASP A 72 5.10 5.35 5.50
N THR A 73 4.62 4.33 4.78
CA THR A 73 4.43 4.44 3.33
C THR A 73 3.06 5.05 3.02
N CYS A 74 3.06 6.13 2.23
CA CYS A 74 1.86 6.72 1.64
C CYS A 74 1.68 6.18 0.21
N PRO A 75 0.44 5.96 -0.28
CA PRO A 75 -0.86 6.20 0.36
C PRO A 75 -1.30 5.10 1.34
N LYS A 76 -2.28 5.42 2.20
CA LYS A 76 -2.77 4.54 3.27
C LYS A 76 -4.25 4.22 3.08
N LEU A 77 -4.63 2.94 3.25
CA LEU A 77 -6.04 2.54 3.29
C LEU A 77 -6.58 2.65 4.72
N VAL A 78 -7.75 3.28 4.86
CA VAL A 78 -8.46 3.43 6.13
C VAL A 78 -9.54 2.36 6.21
N GLU A 79 -9.26 1.34 7.02
CA GLU A 79 -10.22 0.30 7.37
C GLU A 79 -10.69 0.54 8.80
N LEU A 80 -12.01 0.63 8.98
CA LEU A 80 -12.58 0.79 10.32
C LEU A 80 -12.64 -0.58 11.00
N PRO A 81 -12.18 -0.68 12.26
CA PRO A 81 -12.43 -1.87 13.06
C PRO A 81 -13.94 -2.13 13.18
N VAL A 82 -14.33 -3.40 13.28
CA VAL A 82 -15.74 -3.79 13.40
C VAL A 82 -16.36 -3.10 14.63
N GLY A 83 -17.47 -2.40 14.43
CA GLY A 83 -18.17 -1.66 15.49
C GLY A 83 -17.54 -0.32 15.88
N SER A 84 -16.45 0.10 15.24
CA SER A 84 -15.81 1.40 15.47
C SER A 84 -16.19 2.42 14.39
N THR A 85 -16.33 3.68 14.80
CA THR A 85 -16.55 4.82 13.91
C THR A 85 -15.31 5.70 13.78
N LYS A 86 -14.20 5.33 14.42
CA LYS A 86 -12.98 6.14 14.52
C LYS A 86 -11.75 5.29 14.25
N VAL A 87 -10.84 5.83 13.46
CA VAL A 87 -9.50 5.30 13.21
C VAL A 87 -8.50 6.33 13.70
N VAL A 88 -7.59 5.91 14.59
CA VAL A 88 -6.52 6.77 15.10
C VAL A 88 -5.20 6.19 14.63
N ARG A 89 -4.39 7.04 14.01
CA ARG A 89 -3.01 6.75 13.58
C ARG A 89 -2.08 7.68 14.34
N LYS A 90 -1.12 7.13 15.06
CA LYS A 90 -0.17 7.85 15.91
C LYS A 90 1.25 7.53 15.49
N ASN A 91 2.15 8.48 15.71
CA ASN A 91 3.57 8.36 15.35
C ASN A 91 3.76 8.04 13.87
N GLU A 92 2.94 8.65 13.01
CA GLU A 92 3.07 8.47 11.57
C GLU A 92 4.13 9.44 11.04
N VAL A 93 5.00 8.98 10.15
CA VAL A 93 6.05 9.82 9.58
C VAL A 93 5.70 10.18 8.14
N MET A 94 5.63 11.47 7.83
CA MET A 94 5.43 11.96 6.47
C MET A 94 6.79 12.21 5.81
N GLN A 95 7.19 11.31 4.91
CA GLN A 95 8.43 11.42 4.15
C GLN A 95 8.28 12.36 2.94
N ASP A 96 7.17 12.26 2.22
CA ASP A 96 6.85 13.09 1.04
C ASP A 96 6.06 14.35 1.41
N SER A 97 5.81 15.26 0.45
CA SER A 97 5.02 16.50 0.63
C SER A 97 3.60 16.31 1.20
N TYR A 98 3.02 15.12 1.01
CA TYR A 98 1.69 14.79 1.49
C TYR A 98 1.54 13.29 1.72
N CYS A 99 0.49 12.91 2.46
CA CYS A 99 0.04 11.53 2.57
C CYS A 99 -1.44 11.43 2.20
N ASP A 100 -1.77 10.54 1.27
CA ASP A 100 -3.15 10.29 0.87
C ASP A 100 -3.74 9.12 1.67
N TYR A 101 -4.96 9.31 2.16
CA TYR A 101 -5.77 8.34 2.86
C TYR A 101 -6.99 7.96 2.02
N TYR A 102 -7.12 6.68 1.72
CA TYR A 102 -8.24 6.13 0.98
C TYR A 102 -9.28 5.57 1.93
N LEU A 103 -10.55 5.91 1.71
CA LEU A 103 -11.68 5.42 2.49
C LEU A 103 -12.89 5.17 1.58
N TYR A 104 -13.76 4.27 2.01
CA TYR A 104 -14.98 3.88 1.31
C TYR A 104 -16.20 4.04 2.23
N PRO A 105 -16.57 5.30 2.56
CA PRO A 105 -17.71 5.58 3.42
C PRO A 105 -19.03 5.31 2.68
N LYS A 106 -20.10 5.06 3.45
CA LYS A 106 -21.45 4.92 2.91
C LYS A 106 -22.10 6.29 2.73
N LYS A 107 -22.96 6.41 1.72
CA LYS A 107 -23.80 7.59 1.52
C LYS A 107 -24.59 7.92 2.79
N GLY A 108 -24.60 9.19 3.18
CA GLY A 108 -25.27 9.70 4.38
C GLY A 108 -24.38 9.73 5.62
N GLN A 109 -23.19 9.14 5.58
CA GLN A 109 -22.24 9.25 6.69
C GLN A 109 -21.55 10.61 6.73
N SER A 110 -21.11 11.03 7.90
CA SER A 110 -20.30 12.23 8.11
C SER A 110 -18.85 11.86 8.38
N ILE A 111 -17.92 12.50 7.68
CA ILE A 111 -16.48 12.35 7.88
C ILE A 111 -15.96 13.58 8.63
N SER A 112 -15.24 13.37 9.72
CA SER A 112 -14.45 14.40 10.40
C SER A 112 -13.00 13.96 10.51
N ILE A 113 -12.10 14.94 10.37
CA ILE A 113 -10.65 14.72 10.45
C ILE A 113 -10.07 15.66 11.49
N GLU A 114 -9.30 15.09 12.41
CA GLU A 114 -8.46 15.84 13.32
C GLU A 114 -7.02 15.44 13.05
N SER A 115 -6.14 16.43 12.92
CA SER A 115 -4.72 16.18 12.74
C SER A 115 -3.89 16.98 13.73
N TYR A 116 -2.77 16.41 14.10
CA TYR A 116 -1.77 17.04 14.95
C TYR A 116 -0.39 16.78 14.33
N PRO A 117 0.54 17.74 14.34
CA PRO A 117 0.42 19.12 14.85
C PRO A 117 -0.51 20.02 14.01
N LYS A 118 -0.90 21.19 14.56
CA LYS A 118 -1.88 22.12 13.95
C LYS A 118 -1.54 22.67 12.56
N HIS A 119 -0.27 22.54 12.14
CA HIS A 119 0.18 22.93 10.81
C HIS A 119 0.02 21.82 9.77
N MET A 120 -0.66 20.74 10.11
CA MET A 120 -1.15 19.75 9.15
C MET A 120 -2.54 20.15 8.67
N ALA A 121 -2.69 20.26 7.36
CA ALA A 121 -3.96 20.48 6.71
C ALA A 121 -4.51 19.16 6.20
N ALA A 122 -5.81 18.94 6.41
CA ALA A 122 -6.54 17.79 5.92
C ALA A 122 -7.58 18.24 4.90
N ASN A 123 -7.41 17.79 3.67
CA ASN A 123 -8.28 18.16 2.55
C ASN A 123 -8.85 16.90 1.89
N LEU A 124 -10.16 16.86 1.65
CA LEU A 124 -10.74 15.94 0.70
C LEU A 124 -10.37 16.40 -0.71
N ILE A 125 -9.78 15.53 -1.53
CA ILE A 125 -9.39 15.85 -2.91
C ILE A 125 -10.20 15.06 -3.95
N SER A 126 -10.91 14.01 -3.53
CA SER A 126 -11.77 13.19 -4.38
C SER A 126 -12.94 12.64 -3.54
N PRO A 127 -14.18 12.61 -4.07
CA PRO A 127 -14.58 12.97 -5.43
C PRO A 127 -14.76 14.49 -5.65
N ILE A 128 -14.79 15.27 -4.58
CA ILE A 128 -14.88 16.73 -4.59
C ILE A 128 -13.85 17.32 -3.64
N TYR A 129 -13.40 18.53 -3.91
CA TYR A 129 -12.57 19.26 -2.97
C TYR A 129 -13.39 19.73 -1.76
N TYR A 130 -12.88 19.46 -0.56
CA TYR A 130 -13.45 19.97 0.69
C TYR A 130 -12.36 20.11 1.75
N ASP A 131 -12.28 21.25 2.41
CA ASP A 131 -11.32 21.52 3.48
C ASP A 131 -11.95 21.18 4.85
N PHE A 132 -11.34 20.22 5.56
CA PHE A 132 -11.82 19.74 6.86
C PHE A 132 -11.60 20.75 8.00
N ALA A 133 -10.84 21.84 7.78
CA ALA A 133 -10.82 22.97 8.71
C ALA A 133 -12.20 23.65 8.84
N ASN A 134 -13.07 23.50 7.83
CA ASN A 134 -14.45 24.01 7.85
C ASN A 134 -15.44 23.09 8.56
N GLY A 135 -14.97 21.97 9.12
CA GLY A 135 -15.79 20.99 9.86
C GLY A 135 -15.99 19.69 9.10
N SER A 136 -17.03 18.94 9.45
CA SER A 136 -17.28 17.60 8.90
C SER A 136 -17.92 17.62 7.50
N TYR A 137 -17.56 16.63 6.67
CA TYR A 137 -18.11 16.45 5.33
C TYR A 137 -19.22 15.38 5.31
N LEU A 138 -20.38 15.71 4.74
CA LEU A 138 -21.47 14.77 4.52
C LEU A 138 -21.28 14.00 3.20
N VAL A 139 -21.17 12.68 3.29
CA VAL A 139 -20.96 11.77 2.16
C VAL A 139 -22.21 11.71 1.28
N ASN A 140 -22.09 12.20 0.04
CA ASN A 140 -23.19 12.29 -0.92
C ASN A 140 -23.35 11.04 -1.80
N GLN A 141 -22.28 10.26 -1.98
CA GLN A 141 -22.24 9.03 -2.76
C GLN A 141 -21.33 7.98 -2.12
N ALA A 142 -21.64 6.70 -2.30
CA ALA A 142 -20.78 5.59 -1.87
C ALA A 142 -19.74 5.33 -2.97
N ASP A 143 -18.52 5.82 -2.75
CA ASP A 143 -17.42 5.79 -3.71
C ASP A 143 -16.07 5.81 -2.95
N LYS A 144 -14.95 5.83 -3.66
CA LYS A 144 -13.63 6.07 -3.10
C LYS A 144 -13.46 7.56 -2.77
N TYR A 145 -13.20 7.85 -1.51
CA TYR A 145 -12.82 9.18 -1.04
C TYR A 145 -11.32 9.21 -0.78
N VAL A 146 -10.69 10.32 -1.13
CA VAL A 146 -9.25 10.52 -0.92
C VAL A 146 -9.05 11.77 -0.08
N ILE A 147 -8.48 11.57 1.10
CA ILE A 147 -8.13 12.63 2.04
C ILE A 147 -6.63 12.82 1.99
N ARG A 148 -6.19 14.01 1.61
CA ARG A 148 -4.80 14.40 1.59
C ARG A 148 -4.46 15.12 2.88
N LEU A 149 -3.47 14.60 3.58
CA LEU A 149 -2.82 15.29 4.67
C LEU A 149 -1.53 15.93 4.15
N SER A 150 -1.34 17.23 4.36
CA SER A 150 -0.14 17.96 3.92
C SER A 150 0.33 18.96 4.98
N TYR A 151 1.62 19.22 5.00
CA TYR A 151 2.21 20.25 5.84
C TYR A 151 1.94 21.65 5.25
N GLU A 152 1.30 22.53 6.02
CA GLU A 152 1.02 23.94 5.68
C GLU A 152 1.70 24.92 6.66
N GLY A 153 2.77 24.51 7.32
CA GLY A 153 3.53 25.41 8.20
C GLY A 153 4.24 26.53 7.44
N ILE A 154 4.48 27.63 8.16
CA ILE A 154 5.12 28.84 7.64
C ILE A 154 6.66 28.67 7.56
N GLU A 155 7.21 27.74 8.32
CA GLU A 155 8.64 27.45 8.39
C GLU A 155 9.07 26.45 7.32
N GLN A 156 10.35 26.49 6.95
CA GLN A 156 10.91 25.53 6.03
C GLN A 156 10.76 24.12 6.60
N ARG A 157 10.10 23.25 5.84
CA ARG A 157 9.88 21.87 6.23
C ARG A 157 11.21 21.13 6.38
N TYR A 158 11.56 20.76 7.60
CA TYR A 158 12.59 19.76 7.85
C TYR A 158 11.94 18.38 7.75
N GLU A 159 12.16 17.68 6.64
CA GLU A 159 11.69 16.30 6.45
C GLU A 159 12.56 15.34 7.28
N PRO A 160 11.98 14.34 7.96
CA PRO A 160 10.57 13.92 7.99
C PRO A 160 9.71 14.67 9.03
N VAL A 161 8.38 14.73 8.82
CA VAL A 161 7.46 15.33 9.80
C VAL A 161 6.61 14.26 10.48
N ASP A 162 6.69 14.20 11.81
CA ASP A 162 5.83 13.35 12.63
C ASP A 162 4.42 13.93 12.75
N TYR A 163 3.41 13.09 12.63
CA TYR A 163 2.02 13.49 12.78
C TYR A 163 1.14 12.42 13.40
N GLU A 164 0.00 12.87 13.90
CA GLU A 164 -1.13 12.04 14.29
C GLU A 164 -2.35 12.44 13.48
N VAL A 165 -3.15 11.46 13.07
CA VAL A 165 -4.43 11.71 12.40
C VAL A 165 -5.52 10.84 13.00
N THR A 166 -6.63 11.47 13.29
CA THR A 166 -7.88 10.85 13.68
C THR A 166 -8.88 11.03 12.56
N ILE A 167 -9.41 9.92 12.06
CA ILE A 167 -10.45 9.88 11.04
C ILE A 167 -11.70 9.30 11.68
N GLN A 168 -12.79 10.06 11.67
CA GLN A 168 -14.06 9.63 12.22
C GLN A 168 -15.14 9.62 11.14
N ILE A 169 -15.89 8.51 11.07
CA ILE A 169 -16.95 8.27 10.09
C ILE A 169 -18.19 7.79 10.84
N GLN A 170 -19.26 8.59 10.84
CA GLN A 170 -20.52 8.30 11.51
C GLN A 170 -21.65 8.18 10.48
#